data_AF-A0A3D1LC09-F1
#
_entry.id   AF-A0A3D1LC09-F1
#
_cell.length_a   1.000
_cell.length_b   1.000
_cell.length_c   1.000
_cell.angle_alpha   90.00
_cell.angle_beta   90.00
_cell.angle_gamma   90.00
#
_symmetry.space_group_name_H-M   'P 1'
#
loop_
_entity.id
_entity.type
_entity.pdbx_description
1 polymer ?
#
loop_
_entity_poly.entity_id
_entity_poly.type
_entity_poly.pdbx_seq_one_letter_code
_entity_poly.pdbx_strand_id
1 'polypeptide(L)'
;MEIRRITQTSDPLYEQAMALYTISFPFHEQRQALSQSQILQQDAYHFDVICDNGEFVGEILYWDIADALYRFLLDTVMKHAY
;
A
#
# COMPACT_ATOMS: atom_id res chain seq x y z
N MET A 1 -3.19 1.53 -16.66
CA MET A 1 -2.43 1.33 -15.42
C MET A 1 -1.92 2.66 -14.85
N GLU A 2 -2.49 3.07 -13.71
CA GLU A 2 -2.17 4.28 -12.95
C GLU A 2 -1.71 3.88 -11.55
N ILE A 3 -0.72 4.58 -10.99
CA ILE A 3 -0.26 4.39 -9.61
C ILE A 3 -0.64 5.63 -8.82
N ARG A 4 -1.37 5.46 -7.71
CA ARG A 4 -1.84 6.56 -6.86
C ARG A 4 -1.44 6.31 -5.42
N ARG A 5 -0.85 7.32 -4.77
CA ARG A 5 -0.48 7.24 -3.36
C ARG A 5 -1.67 7.53 -2.46
N ILE A 6 -1.90 6.65 -1.48
CA ILE A 6 -2.80 6.90 -0.36
C ILE A 6 -2.01 7.58 0.75
N THR A 7 -2.51 8.71 1.24
CA THR A 7 -1.92 9.45 2.36
C THR A 7 -2.87 9.57 3.54
N GLN A 8 -4.14 9.17 3.40
CA GLN A 8 -5.15 9.28 4.44
C GLN A 8 -6.07 8.06 4.41
N THR A 9 -6.55 7.65 5.58
CA THR A 9 -7.47 6.52 5.72
C THR A 9 -8.88 6.81 5.17
N SER A 10 -9.18 8.06 4.85
CA SER A 10 -10.41 8.51 4.21
C SER A 10 -10.42 8.31 2.68
N ASP A 11 -9.30 7.88 2.08
CA ASP A 11 -9.25 7.60 0.65
C ASP A 11 -10.22 6.46 0.29
N PRO A 12 -11.06 6.61 -0.74
CA PRO A 12 -12.01 5.57 -1.14
C PRO A 12 -11.38 4.20 -1.42
N LEU A 13 -10.11 4.15 -1.82
CA LEU A 13 -9.38 2.92 -2.14
C LEU A 13 -8.68 2.31 -0.91
N TYR A 14 -8.64 3.02 0.23
CA TYR A 14 -7.92 2.57 1.42
C TYR A 14 -8.47 1.26 1.98
N GLU A 15 -9.80 1.12 2.07
CA GLU A 15 -10.41 -0.12 2.56
C GLU A 15 -10.11 -1.30 1.63
N GLN A 16 -10.13 -1.09 0.32
CA GLN A 16 -9.82 -2.13 -0.66
C GLN A 16 -8.35 -2.56 -0.59
N ALA A 17 -7.45 -1.60 -0.44
CA ALA A 17 -6.02 -1.83 -0.26
C ALA A 17 -5.77 -2.59 1.06
N MET A 18 -6.31 -2.12 2.20
CA MET A 18 -6.15 -2.81 3.48
C MET A 18 -6.73 -4.23 3.49
N ALA A 19 -7.80 -4.50 2.74
CA ALA A 19 -8.31 -5.86 2.56
C ALA A 19 -7.30 -6.76 1.81
N LEU A 20 -6.65 -6.23 0.77
CA LEU A 20 -5.59 -6.92 0.03
C LEU A 20 -4.36 -7.15 0.93
N TYR A 21 -3.90 -6.11 1.62
CA TYR A 21 -2.83 -6.19 2.61
C TYR A 21 -3.09 -7.31 3.64
N THR A 22 -4.29 -7.37 4.20
CA THR A 22 -4.65 -8.35 5.24
C THR A 22 -4.58 -9.80 4.76
N ILE A 23 -4.90 -10.06 3.48
CA ILE A 23 -4.79 -11.43 2.92
C ILE A 23 -3.36 -11.77 2.49
N SER A 24 -2.53 -10.76 2.21
CA SER A 24 -1.16 -10.94 1.72
C SER A 24 -0.15 -11.17 2.83
N PHE A 25 -0.40 -10.67 4.05
CA PHE A 25 0.52 -10.81 5.18
C PHE A 25 -0.09 -11.66 6.31
N PRO A 26 0.67 -12.60 6.90
CA PRO A 26 0.29 -13.27 8.14
C PRO A 26 -0.01 -12.26 9.25
N PHE A 27 -0.91 -12.60 10.17
CA PHE A 27 -1.33 -11.71 11.26
C PHE A 27 -0.18 -11.06 12.06
N HIS A 28 0.94 -11.77 12.25
CA HIS A 28 2.10 -11.26 12.99
C HIS A 28 3.00 -10.31 12.17
N GLU A 29 2.81 -10.24 10.86
CA GLU A 29 3.47 -9.31 9.93
C GLU A 29 2.57 -8.09 9.61
N GLN A 30 1.30 -8.14 10.02
CA GLN A 30 0.35 -7.05 9.82
C GLN A 30 0.61 -5.89 10.79
N ARG A 31 0.54 -4.66 10.26
CA ARG A 31 0.63 -3.44 11.06
C ARG A 31 -0.64 -3.20 11.87
N GLN A 32 -0.47 -2.63 13.05
CA GLN A 32 -1.60 -2.12 13.85
C GLN A 32 -2.27 -0.94 13.14
N ALA A 33 -3.60 -0.84 13.20
CA ALA A 33 -4.37 0.20 12.50
C ALA A 33 -3.92 1.63 12.86
N LEU A 34 -3.60 1.89 14.13
CA LEU A 34 -3.10 3.20 14.57
C LEU A 34 -1.71 3.51 13.99
N SER A 35 -0.85 2.50 13.88
CA SER A 35 0.47 2.64 13.25
C SER A 35 0.32 2.93 11.76
N GLN A 36 -0.61 2.24 11.09
CA GLN A 36 -0.90 2.46 9.67
C GLN A 36 -1.41 3.88 9.40
N SER A 37 -2.33 4.40 10.21
CA SER A 37 -2.83 5.77 9.98
C SER A 37 -1.77 6.85 10.20
N GLN A 38 -0.86 6.64 11.15
CA GLN A 38 0.24 7.56 11.44
C GLN A 38 1.31 7.55 10.34
N ILE A 39 1.68 6.37 9.85
CA ILE A 39 2.75 6.21 8.86
C ILE A 39 2.35 6.70 7.47
N LEU A 40 1.05 6.67 7.13
CA LEU A 40 0.52 7.23 5.89
C LEU A 40 0.82 8.73 5.70
N GLN A 41 1.04 9.47 6.81
CA GLN A 41 1.42 10.88 6.79
C GLN A 41 2.92 11.11 6.57
N GLN A 42 3.74 10.06 6.56
CA GLN A 42 5.18 10.20 6.38
C GLN A 42 5.52 10.28 4.90
N ASP A 43 6.17 11.36 4.48
CA ASP A 43 6.54 11.58 3.07
C ASP A 43 7.38 10.43 2.49
N ALA A 44 8.26 9.84 3.30
CA ALA A 44 9.09 8.71 2.92
C ALA A 44 8.33 7.37 2.80
N TYR A 45 7.10 7.25 3.33
CA TYR A 45 6.33 6.01 3.26
C TYR A 45 5.30 6.06 2.14
N HIS A 46 5.42 5.13 1.21
CA HIS A 46 4.54 5.01 0.07
C HIS A 46 3.61 3.82 0.25
N PHE A 47 2.32 4.11 0.36
CA PHE A 47 1.25 3.15 0.20
C PHE A 47 0.54 3.47 -1.11
N ASP A 48 1.03 2.87 -2.18
CA ASP A 48 0.61 3.16 -3.54
C ASP A 48 -0.36 2.08 -4.03
N VAL A 49 -1.51 2.48 -4.55
CA VAL A 49 -2.47 1.59 -5.20
C VAL A 49 -2.30 1.63 -6.71
N ILE A 50 -2.50 0.48 -7.34
CA ILE A 50 -2.45 0.29 -8.78
C ILE A 50 -3.88 0.17 -9.29
N CYS A 51 -4.24 1.03 -10.23
CA CYS A 51 -5.52 0.98 -10.92
C CYS A 51 -5.34 0.67 -12.40
N ASP A 52 -6.15 -0.23 -12.97
CA ASP A 52 -6.25 -0.41 -14.41
C ASP A 52 -7.67 -0.11 -14.88
N ASN A 53 -7.80 0.79 -15.88
CA ASN A 53 -9.10 1.31 -16.34
C ASN A 53 -10.03 1.83 -15.22
N GLY A 54 -9.46 2.38 -14.14
CA GLY A 54 -10.20 2.89 -12.99
C GLY A 54 -10.57 1.81 -11.95
N GLU A 55 -10.23 0.54 -12.19
CA GLU A 55 -10.43 -0.56 -11.25
C GLU A 55 -9.16 -0.79 -10.41
N PHE A 56 -9.31 -0.98 -9.10
CA PHE A 56 -8.22 -1.38 -8.22
C PHE A 56 -7.75 -2.81 -8.54
N VAL A 57 -6.47 -2.94 -8.94
CA VAL A 57 -5.87 -4.23 -9.31
C VAL A 57 -4.75 -4.65 -8.37
N GLY A 58 -4.25 -3.77 -7.51
CA GLY A 58 -3.19 -4.12 -6.58
C GLY A 58 -2.65 -2.97 -5.75
N GLU A 59 -1.65 -3.27 -4.94
CA GLU A 59 -0.95 -2.30 -4.10
C GLU A 59 0.56 -2.54 -4.08
N ILE A 60 1.30 -1.49 -3.78
CA ILE A 60 2.75 -1.46 -3.57
C ILE A 60 2.99 -0.66 -2.29
N LEU A 61 3.70 -1.28 -1.35
CA LEU A 61 4.16 -0.60 -0.14
C LEU A 61 5.69 -0.49 -0.21
N TYR A 62 6.26 0.67 0.09
CA TYR A 62 7.73 0.86 0.18
C TYR A 62 8.10 2.11 0.97
N TRP A 63 9.39 2.21 1.32
CA TRP A 63 9.99 3.42 1.86
C TRP A 63 10.95 4.04 0.84
N ASP A 64 10.81 5.35 0.61
CA ASP A 64 11.75 6.18 -0.14
C ASP A 64 12.59 6.99 0.85
N ILE A 65 13.83 6.53 1.08
CA ILE A 65 14.79 7.17 1.99
C ILE A 65 16.05 7.62 1.24
N ALA A 66 15.87 8.52 0.27
CA ALA A 66 16.96 9.24 -0.42
C ALA A 66 18.06 8.32 -1.01
N ASP A 67 19.33 8.76 -1.00
CA ASP A 67 20.49 8.12 -1.68
C ASP A 67 20.78 6.66 -1.27
N ALA A 68 20.08 6.13 -0.26
CA ALA A 68 20.01 4.72 0.01
C ALA A 68 18.61 4.23 -0.36
N LEU A 69 18.49 3.54 -1.49
CA LEU A 69 17.25 2.89 -1.87
C LEU A 69 17.05 1.64 -1.02
N TYR A 70 16.73 1.83 0.27
CA TYR A 70 16.39 0.76 1.20
C TYR A 70 14.95 0.35 0.92
N ARG A 71 14.77 -0.44 -0.16
CA ARG A 71 13.53 -1.15 -0.46
C ARG A 71 13.29 -2.23 0.59
N PHE A 72 13.03 -1.80 1.82
CA PHE A 72 12.50 -2.68 2.84
C PHE A 72 11.03 -2.91 2.49
N LEU A 73 10.78 -4.11 1.97
CA LEU A 73 9.47 -4.60 1.53
C LEU A 73 9.01 -3.91 0.25
N LEU A 74 9.22 -4.56 -0.90
CA LEU A 74 8.43 -4.31 -2.10
C LEU A 74 7.44 -5.47 -2.17
N ASP A 75 6.27 -5.28 -1.58
CA ASP A 75 5.19 -6.26 -1.73
C ASP A 75 4.25 -5.71 -2.80
N THR A 76 4.39 -6.26 -4.01
CA THR A 76 3.47 -6.01 -5.12
C THR A 76 2.46 -7.14 -5.12
N VAL A 77 1.23 -6.84 -4.72
CA VAL A 77 0.15 -7.82 -4.76
C VAL A 77 -0.80 -7.42 -5.88
N MET A 78 -0.79 -8.21 -6.95
CA MET A 78 -1.74 -8.04 -8.07
C MET A 78 -2.88 -9.04 -7.90
N LYS A 79 -4.11 -8.52 -7.75
CA LYS A 79 -5.32 -9.31 -7.89
C LYS A 79 -5.40 -9.75 -9.34
N HIS A 80 -5.01 -11.00 -9.61
CA HIS A 80 -5.14 -11.56 -10.95
C HIS A 80 -6.62 -11.57 -11.33
N ALA A 81 -6.99 -10.70 -12.28
CA ALA A 81 -8.22 -10.84 -13.03
C ALA A 81 -8.06 -12.07 -13.93
N TYR A 82 -8.55 -13.21 -13.46
CA TYR A 82 -8.89 -14.34 -14.32
C TYR A 82 -10.28 -14.13 -14.92
#